data_AF-A0A1I6MT78-F1
#
_entry.id   AF-A0A1I6MT78-F1
#
_cell.length_a   1.000
_cell.length_b   1.000
_cell.length_c   1.000
_cell.angle_alpha   90.00
_cell.angle_beta   90.00
_cell.angle_gamma   90.00
#
_symmetry.space_group_name_H-M   'P 1'
#
loop_
_entity.id
_entity.type
_entity.pdbx_description
1 polymer ?
#
loop_
_entity_poly.entity_id
_entity_poly.type
_entity_poly.pdbx_seq_one_letter_code
_entity_poly.pdbx_strand_id
1 'polypeptide(L)'
;MLKKQSLLIFLTILTLAGAGHAQTPIADLDHDAKIRADMVRFDPHYRELMTQRRKLLKPMAAEITAREAAGKKVECSHDIMIETRFLMGYTADFPAIDQHLESLKESLLHPELETHAEEESPQDGTWGGCFTIWWERLDASYDVLQMKKANGIQPKYRFSVLDRVNSPEKLKAYFDSITESDVAHTGIDKRKELNFAYVDLIRLIMADEPAGYLWAPGMKNTLLDLVLHKYRNQKTGWWGESYLHEGKREQADDLSVTFHIVQSLNNDVPMKRELATTLFAVKDVDYPVGWYEHGVQTNHNNMDVIVLMGASWSAMTPEQQKRTKTEIASMLHWCLTESLQPDGSFKGAGDADSIEEDEHFGANFLARIGYFNKTRRFWTDQDFPEAEANRKRIVGFIESHISTGAAGGAYYTSSLQEIAK
;
A
#
# COMPACT_ATOMS: atom_id res chain seq x y z
N MET A 1 52.31 -61.84 11.60
CA MET A 1 52.00 -60.71 10.70
C MET A 1 50.50 -60.46 10.74
N LEU A 2 50.18 -59.22 11.13
CA LEU A 2 48.93 -58.49 11.39
C LEU A 2 47.56 -59.10 11.03
N LYS A 3 46.69 -59.18 12.06
CA LYS A 3 45.22 -59.15 11.97
C LYS A 3 44.74 -57.69 11.85
N LYS A 4 43.91 -57.39 10.85
CA LYS A 4 43.23 -56.09 10.67
C LYS A 4 42.04 -55.96 11.63
N GLN A 5 42.06 -54.95 12.49
CA GLN A 5 40.89 -54.45 13.22
C GLN A 5 40.10 -53.52 12.29
N SER A 6 38.79 -53.74 12.18
CA SER A 6 37.86 -52.79 11.56
C SER A 6 37.27 -51.91 12.66
N LEU A 7 37.55 -50.61 12.59
CA LEU A 7 37.00 -49.60 13.49
C LEU A 7 35.66 -49.13 12.91
N LEU A 8 34.56 -49.49 13.57
CA LEU A 8 33.23 -48.98 13.27
C LEU A 8 33.10 -47.58 13.90
N ILE A 9 33.07 -46.53 13.08
CA ILE A 9 32.75 -45.17 13.52
C ILE A 9 31.23 -45.01 13.43
N PHE A 10 30.56 -44.97 14.58
CA PHE A 10 29.17 -44.54 14.69
C PHE A 10 29.12 -43.02 14.52
N LEU A 11 28.62 -42.55 13.38
CA LEU A 11 28.29 -41.14 13.18
C LEU A 11 26.87 -40.91 13.68
N THR A 12 26.74 -40.48 14.94
CA THR A 12 25.47 -40.04 15.51
C THR A 12 25.14 -38.66 14.93
N ILE A 13 24.21 -38.61 13.96
CA ILE A 13 23.64 -37.35 13.49
C ILE A 13 22.69 -36.86 14.59
N LEU A 14 23.17 -35.95 15.44
CA LEU A 14 22.30 -35.09 16.24
C LEU A 14 21.62 -34.10 15.29
N THR A 15 20.36 -34.37 14.91
CA THR A 15 19.47 -33.31 14.44
C THR A 15 19.09 -32.44 15.63
N LEU A 16 19.86 -31.37 15.87
CA LEU A 16 19.39 -30.24 16.64
C LEU A 16 18.24 -29.61 15.85
N ALA A 17 17.00 -29.94 16.22
CA ALA A 17 15.82 -29.17 15.85
C ALA A 17 15.89 -27.81 16.57
N GLY A 18 16.74 -26.92 16.06
CA GLY A 18 16.68 -25.50 16.37
C GLY A 18 15.40 -24.93 15.76
N ALA A 19 14.79 -23.96 16.45
CA ALA A 19 13.64 -23.21 15.97
C ALA A 19 13.85 -22.80 14.51
N GLY A 20 13.18 -23.52 13.60
CA GLY A 20 13.29 -23.29 12.16
C GLY A 20 12.80 -21.89 11.89
N HIS A 21 13.72 -20.99 11.53
CA HIS A 21 13.33 -19.71 10.98
C HIS A 21 12.56 -20.02 9.69
N ALA A 22 11.36 -19.46 9.57
CA ALA A 22 10.56 -19.62 8.37
C ALA A 22 11.39 -19.15 7.17
N GLN A 23 11.53 -20.00 6.16
CA GLN A 23 12.25 -19.65 4.95
C GLN A 23 11.36 -18.76 4.08
N THR A 24 11.94 -17.70 3.53
CA THR A 24 11.30 -16.86 2.53
C THR A 24 10.82 -17.73 1.35
N PRO A 25 9.57 -17.59 0.90
CA PRO A 25 9.10 -18.30 -0.28
C PRO A 25 9.94 -17.99 -1.52
N ILE A 26 10.20 -18.99 -2.36
CA ILE A 26 11.07 -18.84 -3.54
C ILE A 26 10.50 -17.84 -4.56
N ALA A 27 9.17 -17.73 -4.64
CA ALA A 27 8.49 -16.78 -5.53
C ALA A 27 8.87 -15.32 -5.19
N ASP A 28 9.07 -15.04 -3.90
CA ASP A 28 9.34 -13.69 -3.38
C ASP A 28 10.81 -13.28 -3.51
N LEU A 29 11.71 -14.27 -3.63
CA LEU A 29 13.12 -13.99 -3.85
C LEU A 29 13.32 -13.31 -5.20
N ASP A 30 14.08 -12.21 -5.18
CA ASP A 30 14.44 -11.42 -6.36
C ASP A 30 13.23 -10.91 -7.18
N HIS A 31 12.06 -10.76 -6.54
CA HIS A 31 10.79 -10.37 -7.18
C HIS A 31 10.96 -9.19 -8.16
N ASP A 32 11.43 -8.05 -7.69
CA ASP A 32 11.65 -6.87 -8.56
C ASP A 32 12.67 -7.11 -9.67
N ALA A 33 13.68 -7.93 -9.43
CA ALA A 33 14.69 -8.23 -10.45
C ALA A 33 14.07 -9.04 -11.59
N LYS A 34 13.16 -9.96 -11.28
CA LYS A 34 12.38 -10.72 -12.28
C LYS A 34 11.49 -9.77 -13.10
N ILE A 35 10.73 -8.89 -12.46
CA ILE A 35 9.87 -7.91 -13.15
C ILE A 35 10.69 -6.98 -14.05
N ARG A 36 11.81 -6.44 -13.55
CA ARG A 36 12.70 -5.61 -14.36
C ARG A 36 13.33 -6.36 -15.54
N ALA A 37 13.58 -7.66 -15.41
CA ALA A 37 14.06 -8.48 -16.52
C ALA A 37 12.95 -8.69 -17.57
N ASP A 38 11.72 -8.90 -17.13
CA ASP A 38 10.56 -9.07 -18.01
C ASP A 38 10.22 -7.78 -18.77
N MET A 39 10.27 -6.62 -18.13
CA MET A 39 10.12 -5.31 -18.81
C MET A 39 11.17 -5.10 -19.90
N VAL A 40 12.41 -5.55 -19.68
CA VAL A 40 13.48 -5.50 -20.70
C VAL A 40 13.26 -6.54 -21.80
N ARG A 41 12.63 -7.67 -21.50
CA ARG A 41 12.23 -8.67 -22.51
C ARG A 41 11.12 -8.14 -23.41
N PHE A 42 10.18 -7.39 -22.84
CA PHE A 42 9.13 -6.68 -23.58
C PHE A 42 9.72 -5.60 -24.49
N ASP A 43 10.54 -4.70 -23.93
CA ASP A 43 11.25 -3.66 -24.68
C ASP A 43 12.73 -3.59 -24.28
N PRO A 44 13.68 -3.95 -25.17
CA PRO A 44 15.11 -3.86 -24.90
C PRO A 44 15.62 -2.46 -24.52
N HIS A 45 14.89 -1.40 -24.90
CA HIS A 45 15.19 0.00 -24.59
C HIS A 45 14.51 0.50 -23.31
N TYR A 46 13.73 -0.34 -22.62
CA TYR A 46 12.93 0.03 -21.44
C TYR A 46 13.71 0.87 -20.43
N ARG A 47 14.93 0.45 -20.07
CA ARG A 47 15.77 1.13 -19.06
C ARG A 47 16.17 2.54 -19.50
N GLU A 48 16.54 2.70 -20.76
CA GLU A 48 16.93 3.99 -21.31
C GLU A 48 15.73 4.93 -21.37
N LEU A 49 14.62 4.44 -21.91
CA LEU A 49 13.36 5.17 -22.06
C LEU A 49 12.80 5.63 -20.70
N MET A 50 12.83 4.77 -19.68
CA MET A 50 12.43 5.14 -18.32
C MET A 50 13.39 6.14 -17.68
N THR A 51 14.69 5.99 -17.89
CA THR A 51 15.68 6.95 -17.35
C THR A 51 15.46 8.35 -17.92
N GLN A 52 15.10 8.47 -19.19
CA GLN A 52 14.78 9.76 -19.82
C GLN A 52 13.54 10.41 -19.18
N ARG A 53 12.46 9.65 -19.00
CA ARG A 53 11.20 10.14 -18.42
C ARG A 53 11.34 10.51 -16.93
N ARG A 54 12.10 9.74 -16.14
CA ARG A 54 12.41 10.09 -14.74
C ARG A 54 13.13 11.42 -14.61
N LYS A 55 14.00 11.77 -15.56
CA LYS A 55 14.66 13.09 -15.58
C LYS A 55 13.69 14.23 -15.84
N LEU A 56 12.63 13.99 -16.60
CA LEU A 56 11.58 14.98 -16.87
C LEU A 56 10.64 15.15 -15.67
N LEU A 57 10.20 14.04 -15.07
CA LEU A 57 9.28 14.07 -13.93
C LEU A 57 9.90 14.72 -12.68
N LYS A 58 11.17 14.42 -12.39
CA LYS A 58 11.84 14.84 -11.14
C LYS A 58 11.70 16.34 -10.80
N PRO A 59 12.00 17.30 -11.69
CA PRO A 59 11.83 18.72 -11.36
C PRO A 59 10.36 19.12 -11.16
N MET A 60 9.42 18.52 -11.89
CA MET A 60 7.99 18.81 -11.74
C MET A 60 7.47 18.31 -10.39
N ALA A 61 7.83 17.09 -9.99
CA ALA A 61 7.50 16.55 -8.68
C ALA A 61 8.06 17.41 -7.54
N ALA A 62 9.31 17.86 -7.66
CA ALA A 62 9.92 18.76 -6.67
C ALA A 62 9.20 20.12 -6.59
N GLU A 63 8.68 20.63 -7.70
CA GLU A 63 7.89 21.85 -7.73
C GLU A 63 6.53 21.66 -7.02
N ILE A 64 5.86 20.53 -7.22
CA ILE A 64 4.60 20.17 -6.55
C ILE A 64 4.80 20.12 -5.04
N THR A 65 5.81 19.37 -4.56
CA THR A 65 6.14 19.30 -3.13
C THR A 65 6.47 20.68 -2.56
N ALA A 66 7.20 21.52 -3.29
CA ALA A 66 7.52 22.87 -2.84
C ALA A 66 6.27 23.79 -2.78
N ARG A 67 5.31 23.61 -3.68
CA ARG A 67 4.02 24.33 -3.67
C ARG A 67 3.16 23.87 -2.49
N GLU A 68 3.05 22.55 -2.26
CA GLU A 68 2.35 21.96 -1.12
C GLU A 68 2.93 22.49 0.21
N ALA A 69 4.26 22.43 0.38
CA ALA A 69 4.95 22.95 1.56
C ALA A 69 4.72 24.47 1.78
N ALA A 70 4.42 25.21 0.71
CA ALA A 70 4.10 26.62 0.78
C ALA A 70 2.60 26.89 1.03
N GLY A 71 1.80 25.85 1.30
CA GLY A 71 0.36 25.95 1.52
C GLY A 71 -0.41 26.33 0.26
N LYS A 72 0.09 25.93 -0.93
CA LYS A 72 -0.63 26.11 -2.18
C LYS A 72 -1.38 24.83 -2.54
N LYS A 73 -2.54 25.02 -3.17
CA LYS A 73 -3.28 23.94 -3.83
C LYS A 73 -2.45 23.33 -4.95
N VAL A 74 -2.46 22.01 -5.02
CA VAL A 74 -1.69 21.18 -5.95
C VAL A 74 -2.44 19.91 -6.35
N GLU A 75 -3.71 19.77 -5.98
CA GLU A 75 -4.47 18.52 -6.03
C GLU A 75 -4.51 17.93 -7.45
N CYS A 76 -4.79 18.73 -8.48
CA CYS A 76 -4.82 18.26 -9.86
C CYS A 76 -3.43 17.87 -10.38
N SER A 77 -2.41 18.71 -10.10
CA SER A 77 -1.03 18.41 -10.47
C SER A 77 -0.52 17.16 -9.74
N HIS A 78 -0.95 16.95 -8.50
CA HIS A 78 -0.63 15.77 -7.70
C HIS A 78 -1.28 14.51 -8.27
N ASP A 79 -2.58 14.54 -8.59
CA ASP A 79 -3.28 13.44 -9.26
C ASP A 79 -2.54 13.00 -10.55
N ILE A 80 -2.22 13.96 -11.43
CA ILE A 80 -1.50 13.68 -12.68
C ILE A 80 -0.09 13.13 -12.40
N MET A 81 0.62 13.67 -11.40
CA MET A 81 1.96 13.20 -11.01
C MET A 81 1.91 11.75 -10.51
N ILE A 82 0.94 11.42 -9.67
CA ILE A 82 0.73 10.08 -9.13
C ILE A 82 0.46 9.09 -10.27
N GLU A 83 -0.48 9.41 -11.17
CA GLU A 83 -0.79 8.56 -12.32
C GLU A 83 0.44 8.37 -13.22
N THR A 84 1.22 9.44 -13.42
CA THR A 84 2.51 9.38 -14.15
C THR A 84 3.49 8.42 -13.48
N ARG A 85 3.63 8.48 -12.14
CA ARG A 85 4.51 7.57 -11.38
C ARG A 85 4.05 6.13 -11.50
N PHE A 86 2.75 5.88 -11.48
CA PHE A 86 2.21 4.54 -11.68
C PHE A 86 2.50 4.00 -13.07
N LEU A 87 2.20 4.76 -14.12
CA LEU A 87 2.54 4.37 -15.49
C LEU A 87 4.03 4.06 -15.63
N MET A 88 4.90 4.88 -15.03
CA MET A 88 6.36 4.69 -15.05
C MET A 88 6.88 3.54 -14.19
N GLY A 89 6.16 3.18 -13.13
CA GLY A 89 6.53 2.12 -12.20
C GLY A 89 6.09 0.74 -12.67
N TYR A 90 4.94 0.68 -13.35
CA TYR A 90 4.21 -0.57 -13.60
C TYR A 90 3.95 -0.87 -15.07
N THR A 91 4.30 0.03 -16.00
CA THR A 91 4.04 -0.19 -17.43
C THR A 91 5.22 0.19 -18.31
N ALA A 92 5.22 -0.30 -19.54
CA ALA A 92 6.03 0.18 -20.65
C ALA A 92 5.17 0.97 -21.66
N ASP A 93 4.04 1.56 -21.23
CA ASP A 93 3.19 2.41 -22.06
C ASP A 93 3.78 3.83 -22.18
N PHE A 94 4.87 3.93 -22.93
CA PHE A 94 5.58 5.19 -23.13
C PHE A 94 4.71 6.31 -23.72
N PRO A 95 3.80 6.06 -24.69
CA PRO A 95 2.86 7.08 -25.14
C PRO A 95 1.99 7.64 -24.01
N ALA A 96 1.43 6.79 -23.15
CA ALA A 96 0.63 7.25 -22.02
C ALA A 96 1.46 8.06 -21.01
N ILE A 97 2.69 7.62 -20.73
CA ILE A 97 3.62 8.36 -19.85
C ILE A 97 3.95 9.74 -20.44
N ASP A 98 4.27 9.81 -21.73
CA ASP A 98 4.66 11.06 -22.39
C ASP A 98 3.49 12.05 -22.42
N GLN A 99 2.26 11.56 -22.62
CA GLN A 99 1.05 12.37 -22.52
C GLN A 99 0.88 12.95 -21.12
N HIS A 100 1.01 12.13 -20.07
CA HIS A 100 0.86 12.59 -18.68
C HIS A 100 1.95 13.58 -18.27
N LEU A 101 3.18 13.41 -18.75
CA LEU A 101 4.25 14.40 -18.51
C LEU A 101 3.92 15.77 -19.11
N GLU A 102 3.30 15.83 -20.29
CA GLU A 102 2.86 17.10 -20.87
C GLU A 102 1.63 17.67 -20.13
N SER A 103 0.66 16.83 -19.76
CA SER A 103 -0.48 17.26 -18.94
C SER A 103 -0.05 17.81 -17.58
N LEU A 104 0.96 17.20 -16.94
CA LEU A 104 1.50 17.68 -15.67
C LEU A 104 2.14 19.05 -15.82
N LYS A 105 2.93 19.22 -16.88
CA LYS A 105 3.56 20.48 -17.21
C LYS A 105 2.53 21.57 -17.50
N GLU A 106 1.45 21.25 -18.20
CA GLU A 106 0.34 22.17 -18.44
C GLU A 106 -0.34 22.55 -17.11
N SER A 107 -0.69 21.57 -16.27
CA SER A 107 -1.30 21.81 -14.96
C SER A 107 -0.46 22.76 -14.09
N LEU A 108 0.86 22.55 -14.06
CA LEU A 108 1.77 23.43 -13.30
C LEU A 108 1.80 24.88 -13.80
N LEU A 109 1.52 25.12 -15.09
CA LEU A 109 1.43 26.46 -15.68
C LEU A 109 0.07 27.13 -15.45
N HIS A 110 -0.93 26.37 -15.02
CA HIS A 110 -2.32 26.79 -14.88
C HIS A 110 -2.88 26.48 -13.49
N PRO A 111 -2.47 27.21 -12.43
CA PRO A 111 -2.90 26.95 -11.04
C PRO A 111 -4.42 27.00 -10.82
N GLU A 112 -5.17 27.62 -11.71
CA GLU A 112 -6.63 27.61 -11.71
C GLU A 112 -7.24 26.22 -11.93
N LEU A 113 -6.48 25.26 -12.48
CA LEU A 113 -6.93 23.89 -12.73
C LEU A 113 -6.89 23.01 -11.48
N GLU A 114 -6.15 23.41 -10.44
CA GLU A 114 -5.94 22.58 -9.23
C GLU A 114 -7.25 22.19 -8.56
N THR A 115 -8.26 23.07 -8.59
CA THR A 115 -9.57 22.80 -7.99
C THR A 115 -10.40 21.76 -8.73
N HIS A 116 -10.01 21.35 -9.95
CA HIS A 116 -10.77 20.37 -10.73
C HIS A 116 -10.80 18.99 -10.06
N ALA A 117 -9.76 18.63 -9.31
CA ALA A 117 -9.72 17.39 -8.53
C ALA A 117 -10.84 17.30 -7.46
N GLU A 118 -11.30 18.44 -6.94
CA GLU A 118 -12.34 18.53 -5.90
C GLU A 118 -13.77 18.46 -6.46
N GLU A 119 -13.93 18.56 -7.78
CA GLU A 119 -15.24 18.61 -8.41
C GLU A 119 -15.85 17.21 -8.58
N GLU A 120 -17.10 17.05 -8.15
CA GLU A 120 -17.84 15.82 -8.42
C GLU A 120 -18.23 15.78 -9.91
N SER A 121 -17.78 14.74 -10.61
CA SER A 121 -18.03 14.54 -12.03
C SER A 121 -19.54 14.32 -12.30
N PRO A 122 -20.18 15.13 -13.13
CA PRO A 122 -21.55 14.85 -13.59
C PRO A 122 -21.66 13.61 -14.49
N GLN A 123 -20.54 13.11 -15.04
CA GLN A 123 -20.54 11.97 -15.95
C GLN A 123 -20.71 10.65 -15.21
N ASP A 124 -20.01 10.48 -14.08
CA ASP A 124 -19.96 9.21 -13.36
C ASP A 124 -19.99 9.31 -11.83
N GLY A 125 -20.10 10.53 -11.30
CA GLY A 125 -20.23 10.81 -9.88
C GLY A 125 -18.93 10.72 -9.08
N THR A 126 -17.78 10.50 -9.72
CA THR A 126 -16.49 10.42 -9.01
C THR A 126 -15.87 11.79 -8.77
N TRP A 127 -14.92 11.84 -7.83
CA TRP A 127 -13.92 12.90 -7.67
C TRP A 127 -12.60 12.50 -8.35
N GLY A 128 -11.56 13.32 -8.22
CA GLY A 128 -10.25 13.09 -8.84
C GLY A 128 -10.30 13.33 -10.35
N GLY A 129 -10.88 14.46 -10.78
CA GLY A 129 -11.10 14.77 -12.20
C GLY A 129 -9.83 14.83 -13.06
N CYS A 130 -8.66 14.83 -12.42
CA CYS A 130 -7.36 14.91 -13.08
C CYS A 130 -6.69 13.54 -13.30
N PHE A 131 -7.24 12.47 -12.72
CA PHE A 131 -6.90 11.10 -13.09
C PHE A 131 -7.62 10.70 -14.39
N THR A 132 -6.95 9.90 -15.22
CA THR A 132 -7.56 9.27 -16.41
C THR A 132 -7.87 7.79 -16.18
N ILE A 133 -7.16 7.15 -15.27
CA ILE A 133 -7.36 5.75 -14.90
C ILE A 133 -8.55 5.62 -13.93
N TRP A 134 -9.47 4.74 -14.27
CA TRP A 134 -10.75 4.66 -13.56
C TRP A 134 -10.63 4.18 -12.10
N TRP A 135 -9.67 3.29 -11.80
CA TRP A 135 -9.47 2.78 -10.45
C TRP A 135 -8.73 3.79 -9.57
N GLU A 136 -7.91 4.68 -10.15
CA GLU A 136 -7.35 5.83 -9.42
C GLU A 136 -8.43 6.86 -9.11
N ARG A 137 -9.31 7.14 -10.08
CA ARG A 137 -10.52 7.95 -9.82
C ARG A 137 -11.40 7.34 -8.72
N LEU A 138 -11.46 6.01 -8.64
CA LEU A 138 -12.23 5.32 -7.60
C LEU A 138 -11.58 5.53 -6.22
N ASP A 139 -10.28 5.32 -6.10
CA ASP A 139 -9.48 5.49 -4.87
C ASP A 139 -9.60 6.93 -4.36
N ALA A 140 -9.31 7.91 -5.22
CA ALA A 140 -9.46 9.34 -4.89
C ALA A 140 -10.88 9.70 -4.44
N SER A 141 -11.89 9.04 -5.01
CA SER A 141 -13.28 9.28 -4.62
C SER A 141 -13.66 8.64 -3.30
N TYR A 142 -13.07 7.49 -2.94
CA TYR A 142 -13.39 6.80 -1.70
C TYR A 142 -13.13 7.71 -0.50
N ASP A 143 -11.99 8.39 -0.49
CA ASP A 143 -11.60 9.29 0.59
C ASP A 143 -12.52 10.51 0.69
N VAL A 144 -12.86 11.12 -0.44
CA VAL A 144 -13.84 12.22 -0.49
C VAL A 144 -15.22 11.76 -0.02
N LEU A 145 -15.65 10.54 -0.37
CA LEU A 145 -16.90 9.95 0.08
C LEU A 145 -16.92 9.79 1.61
N GLN A 146 -15.84 9.30 2.22
CA GLN A 146 -15.76 9.17 3.68
C GLN A 146 -15.83 10.54 4.38
N MET A 147 -15.10 11.53 3.86
CA MET A 147 -15.15 12.91 4.37
C MET A 147 -16.56 13.49 4.27
N LYS A 148 -17.23 13.36 3.12
CA LYS A 148 -18.59 13.87 2.92
C LYS A 148 -19.60 13.16 3.81
N LYS A 149 -19.50 11.84 3.93
CA LYS A 149 -20.34 11.03 4.83
C LYS A 149 -20.20 11.48 6.29
N ALA A 150 -18.98 11.71 6.77
CA ALA A 150 -18.72 12.21 8.13
C ALA A 150 -19.39 13.58 8.39
N ASN A 151 -19.57 14.39 7.34
CA ASN A 151 -20.22 15.69 7.39
C ASN A 151 -21.72 15.65 7.00
N GLY A 152 -22.30 14.47 6.81
CA GLY A 152 -23.71 14.32 6.42
C GLY A 152 -24.04 14.79 4.99
N ILE A 153 -23.03 14.92 4.13
CA ILE A 153 -23.16 15.35 2.73
C ILE A 153 -23.31 14.11 1.85
N GLN A 154 -24.33 14.11 1.00
CA GLN A 154 -24.57 13.05 0.02
C GLN A 154 -23.95 13.42 -1.35
N PRO A 155 -23.49 12.44 -2.14
CA PRO A 155 -23.11 12.67 -3.54
C PRO A 155 -24.26 13.31 -4.34
N LYS A 156 -23.93 14.23 -5.24
CA LYS A 156 -24.88 14.92 -6.11
C LYS A 156 -25.33 14.03 -7.26
N TYR A 157 -24.43 13.22 -7.79
CA TYR A 157 -24.65 12.37 -8.95
C TYR A 157 -24.58 10.89 -8.58
N ARG A 158 -25.18 10.07 -9.44
CA ARG A 158 -25.08 8.62 -9.28
C ARG A 158 -23.66 8.17 -9.59
N PHE A 159 -23.11 7.36 -8.70
CA PHE A 159 -21.76 6.81 -8.79
C PHE A 159 -21.64 5.68 -9.85
N SER A 160 -21.85 6.03 -11.12
CA SER A 160 -22.00 5.08 -12.24
C SER A 160 -20.69 4.42 -12.66
N VAL A 161 -19.54 4.93 -12.21
CA VAL A 161 -18.22 4.29 -12.44
C VAL A 161 -18.22 2.82 -12.01
N LEU A 162 -18.97 2.47 -10.96
CA LEU A 162 -19.07 1.12 -10.39
C LEU A 162 -19.85 0.14 -11.28
N ASP A 163 -20.60 0.62 -12.28
CA ASP A 163 -21.42 -0.24 -13.15
C ASP A 163 -20.59 -1.24 -13.97
N ARG A 164 -19.29 -0.96 -14.14
CA ARG A 164 -18.33 -1.86 -14.79
C ARG A 164 -18.05 -3.13 -13.97
N VAL A 165 -18.24 -3.10 -12.65
CA VAL A 165 -18.03 -4.24 -11.73
C VAL A 165 -19.32 -4.70 -11.04
N ASN A 166 -20.43 -3.96 -11.14
CA ASN A 166 -21.67 -4.21 -10.40
C ASN A 166 -22.52 -5.38 -10.94
N SER A 167 -21.96 -6.58 -10.89
CA SER A 167 -22.64 -7.89 -10.92
C SER A 167 -21.60 -8.95 -10.54
N PRO A 168 -21.99 -10.10 -9.97
CA PRO A 168 -21.06 -11.19 -9.68
C PRO A 168 -20.15 -11.56 -10.86
N GLU A 169 -20.71 -11.61 -12.07
CA GLU A 169 -20.00 -11.97 -13.30
C GLU A 169 -18.96 -10.90 -13.69
N LYS A 170 -19.36 -9.63 -13.68
CA LYS A 170 -18.46 -8.51 -13.99
C LYS A 170 -17.33 -8.39 -12.96
N LEU A 171 -17.64 -8.52 -11.67
CA LEU A 171 -16.63 -8.46 -10.61
C LEU A 171 -15.60 -9.58 -10.76
N LYS A 172 -16.07 -10.81 -11.02
CA LYS A 172 -15.20 -11.95 -11.28
C LYS A 172 -14.32 -11.71 -12.52
N ALA A 173 -14.92 -11.28 -13.63
CA ALA A 173 -14.20 -11.01 -14.87
C ALA A 173 -13.13 -9.92 -14.69
N TYR A 174 -13.43 -8.88 -13.90
CA TYR A 174 -12.47 -7.83 -13.58
C TYR A 174 -11.27 -8.36 -12.79
N PHE A 175 -11.50 -9.02 -11.65
CA PHE A 175 -10.38 -9.60 -10.89
C PHE A 175 -9.62 -10.68 -11.69
N ASP A 176 -10.31 -11.48 -12.50
CA ASP A 176 -9.65 -12.45 -13.40
C ASP A 176 -8.71 -11.76 -14.39
N SER A 177 -9.01 -10.52 -14.80
CA SER A 177 -8.16 -9.76 -15.71
C SER A 177 -6.93 -9.12 -15.07
N ILE A 178 -6.92 -8.92 -13.74
CA ILE A 178 -5.88 -8.14 -13.03
C ILE A 178 -5.09 -8.91 -11.97
N THR A 179 -5.39 -10.19 -11.77
CA THR A 179 -4.71 -11.03 -10.76
C THR A 179 -3.47 -11.76 -11.29
N GLU A 180 -3.21 -11.64 -12.60
CA GLU A 180 -2.04 -12.22 -13.25
C GLU A 180 -1.41 -11.27 -14.27
N SER A 181 -0.08 -11.14 -14.19
CA SER A 181 0.75 -10.35 -15.10
C SER A 181 1.70 -11.22 -15.92
N ASP A 182 1.67 -10.99 -17.22
CA ASP A 182 2.65 -11.51 -18.19
C ASP A 182 3.47 -10.34 -18.75
N VAL A 183 4.25 -9.73 -17.84
CA VAL A 183 4.99 -8.48 -18.10
C VAL A 183 5.89 -8.60 -19.33
N ALA A 184 6.48 -9.78 -19.55
CA ALA A 184 7.38 -10.03 -20.67
C ALA A 184 6.69 -9.91 -22.05
N HIS A 185 5.37 -10.13 -22.13
CA HIS A 185 4.61 -10.05 -23.37
C HIS A 185 3.72 -8.80 -23.45
N THR A 186 3.23 -8.30 -22.32
CA THR A 186 2.30 -7.16 -22.29
C THR A 186 2.97 -5.83 -21.97
N GLY A 187 4.13 -5.85 -21.30
CA GLY A 187 4.76 -4.65 -20.75
C GLY A 187 3.96 -4.02 -19.61
N ILE A 188 3.04 -4.76 -18.97
CA ILE A 188 2.16 -4.26 -17.92
C ILE A 188 2.24 -5.19 -16.72
N ASP A 189 2.62 -4.61 -15.58
CA ASP A 189 2.52 -5.15 -14.23
C ASP A 189 1.23 -4.61 -13.60
N LYS A 190 0.27 -5.47 -13.29
CA LYS A 190 -1.07 -5.07 -12.83
C LYS A 190 -1.14 -4.95 -11.31
N ARG A 191 -0.02 -5.11 -10.60
CA ARG A 191 0.07 -5.07 -9.14
C ARG A 191 -0.62 -3.87 -8.54
N LYS A 192 -0.39 -2.67 -9.09
CA LYS A 192 -0.97 -1.45 -8.55
C LYS A 192 -2.49 -1.41 -8.72
N GLU A 193 -2.99 -1.75 -9.91
CA GLU A 193 -4.43 -1.87 -10.17
C GLU A 193 -5.06 -2.92 -9.24
N LEU A 194 -4.41 -4.07 -9.05
CA LEU A 194 -4.86 -5.12 -8.13
C LEU A 194 -4.94 -4.61 -6.69
N ASN A 195 -3.92 -3.88 -6.23
CA ASN A 195 -3.85 -3.37 -4.87
C ASN A 195 -5.01 -2.40 -4.57
N PHE A 196 -5.22 -1.42 -5.44
CA PHE A 196 -6.31 -0.45 -5.26
C PHE A 196 -7.69 -1.06 -5.52
N ALA A 197 -7.82 -1.97 -6.49
CA ALA A 197 -9.06 -2.74 -6.68
C ALA A 197 -9.46 -3.48 -5.40
N TYR A 198 -8.51 -4.10 -4.69
CA TYR A 198 -8.82 -4.74 -3.41
C TYR A 198 -9.22 -3.72 -2.35
N VAL A 199 -8.46 -2.63 -2.16
CA VAL A 199 -8.75 -1.69 -1.08
C VAL A 199 -10.14 -1.07 -1.25
N ASP A 200 -10.46 -0.57 -2.43
CA ASP A 200 -11.68 0.19 -2.67
C ASP A 200 -12.90 -0.71 -2.80
N LEU A 201 -12.82 -1.77 -3.61
CA LEU A 201 -13.98 -2.61 -3.85
C LEU A 201 -14.35 -3.39 -2.60
N ILE A 202 -13.39 -3.80 -1.76
CA ILE A 202 -13.72 -4.42 -0.47
C ILE A 202 -14.46 -3.42 0.42
N ARG A 203 -13.91 -2.21 0.60
CA ARG A 203 -14.52 -1.20 1.48
C ARG A 203 -15.91 -0.81 1.00
N LEU A 204 -16.07 -0.49 -0.28
CA LEU A 204 -17.33 -0.05 -0.86
C LEU A 204 -18.40 -1.15 -0.87
N ILE A 205 -18.07 -2.36 -1.33
CA ILE A 205 -19.04 -3.46 -1.42
C ILE A 205 -19.45 -3.93 -0.02
N MET A 206 -18.50 -4.07 0.91
CA MET A 206 -18.81 -4.57 2.25
C MET A 206 -19.65 -3.58 3.06
N ALA A 207 -19.43 -2.28 2.87
CA ALA A 207 -20.16 -1.20 3.53
C ALA A 207 -21.49 -0.80 2.86
N ASP A 208 -21.84 -1.40 1.72
CA ASP A 208 -22.96 -0.96 0.86
C ASP A 208 -22.85 0.52 0.46
N GLU A 209 -21.65 0.94 0.08
CA GLU A 209 -21.32 2.32 -0.30
C GLU A 209 -21.11 2.48 -1.82
N PRO A 210 -21.26 3.71 -2.34
CA PRO A 210 -21.75 4.91 -1.65
C PRO A 210 -23.26 4.86 -1.38
N ALA A 211 -23.72 5.66 -0.42
CA ALA A 211 -25.14 5.74 -0.08
C ALA A 211 -25.99 6.05 -1.33
N GLY A 212 -27.07 5.28 -1.53
CA GLY A 212 -27.95 5.40 -2.69
C GLY A 212 -27.49 4.65 -3.95
N TYR A 213 -26.28 4.08 -3.96
CA TYR A 213 -25.87 3.14 -5.01
C TYR A 213 -26.46 1.75 -4.75
N LEU A 214 -27.05 1.16 -5.79
CA LEU A 214 -27.69 -0.16 -5.71
C LEU A 214 -26.73 -1.24 -6.20
N TRP A 215 -26.10 -1.94 -5.25
CA TRP A 215 -25.32 -3.14 -5.54
C TRP A 215 -26.20 -4.30 -6.01
N ALA A 216 -25.74 -5.04 -7.00
CA ALA A 216 -26.40 -6.25 -7.48
C ALA A 216 -26.48 -7.31 -6.36
N PRO A 217 -27.51 -8.17 -6.36
CA PRO A 217 -27.57 -9.28 -5.43
C PRO A 217 -26.32 -10.19 -5.52
N GLY A 218 -25.79 -10.61 -4.36
CA GLY A 218 -24.67 -11.55 -4.30
C GLY A 218 -23.27 -10.95 -4.37
N MET A 219 -23.13 -9.62 -4.47
CA MET A 219 -21.82 -8.94 -4.56
C MET A 219 -20.90 -9.25 -3.39
N LYS A 220 -21.36 -9.13 -2.13
CA LYS A 220 -20.55 -9.42 -0.93
C LYS A 220 -20.02 -10.86 -0.92
N ASN A 221 -20.88 -11.84 -1.18
CA ASN A 221 -20.48 -13.24 -1.21
C ASN A 221 -19.48 -13.53 -2.33
N THR A 222 -19.70 -12.96 -3.51
CA THR A 222 -18.80 -13.12 -4.66
C THR A 222 -17.42 -12.53 -4.35
N LEU A 223 -17.38 -11.30 -3.81
CA LEU A 223 -16.15 -10.65 -3.42
C LEU A 223 -15.36 -11.48 -2.39
N LEU A 224 -16.03 -11.94 -1.32
CA LEU A 224 -15.38 -12.74 -0.29
C LEU A 224 -14.86 -14.08 -0.82
N ASP A 225 -15.59 -14.75 -1.73
CA ASP A 225 -15.12 -15.98 -2.36
C ASP A 225 -13.86 -15.75 -3.20
N LEU A 226 -13.86 -14.69 -4.02
CA LEU A 226 -12.70 -14.31 -4.83
C LEU A 226 -11.48 -14.00 -3.94
N VAL A 227 -11.65 -13.13 -2.94
CA VAL A 227 -10.56 -12.65 -2.09
C VAL A 227 -10.05 -13.77 -1.17
N LEU A 228 -10.92 -14.46 -0.43
CA LEU A 228 -10.50 -15.39 0.63
C LEU A 228 -10.17 -16.79 0.12
N HIS A 229 -10.76 -17.22 -1.01
CA HIS A 229 -10.62 -18.58 -1.49
C HIS A 229 -9.86 -18.67 -2.81
N LYS A 230 -10.16 -17.82 -3.79
CA LYS A 230 -9.57 -17.94 -5.12
C LYS A 230 -8.18 -17.35 -5.24
N TYR A 231 -7.98 -16.09 -4.81
CA TYR A 231 -6.75 -15.35 -5.09
C TYR A 231 -5.77 -15.29 -3.93
N ARG A 232 -6.17 -15.71 -2.73
CA ARG A 232 -5.24 -15.83 -1.60
C ARG A 232 -4.26 -16.99 -1.81
N ASN A 233 -2.99 -16.76 -1.48
CA ASN A 233 -2.00 -17.82 -1.37
C ASN A 233 -2.37 -18.75 -0.19
N GLN A 234 -2.85 -19.96 -0.51
CA GLN A 234 -3.34 -20.93 0.48
C GLN A 234 -2.22 -21.60 1.31
N LYS A 235 -0.95 -21.27 1.08
CA LYS A 235 0.19 -21.76 1.87
C LYS A 235 0.63 -20.75 2.92
N THR A 236 0.64 -19.47 2.56
CA THR A 236 1.20 -18.39 3.37
C THR A 236 0.11 -17.55 4.03
N GLY A 237 -1.13 -17.61 3.52
CA GLY A 237 -2.23 -16.77 3.96
C GLY A 237 -2.15 -15.33 3.43
N TRP A 238 -1.21 -15.05 2.51
CA TRP A 238 -0.95 -13.73 1.94
C TRP A 238 -1.66 -13.54 0.60
N TRP A 239 -1.66 -12.29 0.14
CA TRP A 239 -2.19 -11.89 -1.15
C TRP A 239 -1.13 -11.13 -1.93
N GLY A 240 -1.29 -11.15 -3.24
CA GLY A 240 -0.42 -10.49 -4.19
C GLY A 240 -0.72 -11.00 -5.58
N GLU A 241 -0.13 -10.35 -6.57
CA GLU A 241 -0.30 -10.72 -7.96
C GLU A 241 0.42 -12.05 -8.29
N SER A 242 -0.12 -12.78 -9.27
CA SER A 242 0.58 -13.89 -9.91
C SER A 242 1.33 -13.42 -11.15
N TYR A 243 2.53 -13.92 -11.37
CA TYR A 243 3.39 -13.54 -12.48
C TYR A 243 3.74 -14.73 -13.34
N LEU A 244 3.77 -14.53 -14.66
CA LEU A 244 4.29 -15.49 -15.62
C LEU A 244 5.74 -15.15 -15.97
N HIS A 245 6.68 -15.79 -15.29
CA HIS A 245 8.11 -15.68 -15.56
C HIS A 245 8.59 -16.89 -16.36
N GLU A 246 9.02 -16.70 -17.60
CA GLU A 246 9.53 -17.78 -18.46
C GLU A 246 8.59 -18.98 -18.56
N GLY A 247 7.27 -18.71 -18.62
CA GLY A 247 6.21 -19.72 -18.68
C GLY A 247 5.90 -20.42 -17.35
N LYS A 248 6.49 -19.98 -16.23
CA LYS A 248 6.16 -20.45 -14.88
C LYS A 248 5.34 -19.41 -14.15
N ARG A 249 4.25 -19.87 -13.55
CA ARG A 249 3.39 -19.07 -12.69
C ARG A 249 3.93 -19.04 -11.26
N GLU A 250 4.24 -17.85 -10.75
CA GLU A 250 4.68 -17.60 -9.38
C GLU A 250 3.73 -16.58 -8.74
N GLN A 251 3.34 -16.76 -7.48
CA GLN A 251 2.51 -15.80 -6.76
C GLN A 251 3.36 -15.09 -5.73
N ALA A 252 3.37 -13.76 -5.76
CA ALA A 252 4.07 -12.94 -4.78
C ALA A 252 3.25 -12.82 -3.50
N ASP A 253 3.92 -12.93 -2.35
CA ASP A 253 3.35 -12.59 -1.05
C ASP A 253 3.62 -11.10 -0.78
N ASP A 254 2.72 -10.26 -1.28
CA ASP A 254 2.85 -8.81 -1.30
C ASP A 254 2.43 -8.17 0.02
N LEU A 255 3.30 -7.33 0.60
CA LEU A 255 3.06 -6.69 1.89
C LEU A 255 1.86 -5.74 1.85
N SER A 256 1.83 -4.83 0.88
CA SER A 256 0.82 -3.76 0.79
C SER A 256 -0.55 -4.32 0.42
N VAL A 257 -0.60 -5.26 -0.54
CA VAL A 257 -1.85 -5.94 -0.91
C VAL A 257 -2.42 -6.74 0.28
N THR A 258 -1.56 -7.47 0.98
CA THR A 258 -1.97 -8.23 2.18
C THR A 258 -2.47 -7.28 3.26
N PHE A 259 -1.76 -6.17 3.50
CA PHE A 259 -2.17 -5.13 4.43
C PHE A 259 -3.56 -4.55 4.10
N HIS A 260 -3.81 -4.12 2.86
CA HIS A 260 -5.07 -3.51 2.47
C HIS A 260 -6.25 -4.48 2.64
N ILE A 261 -6.08 -5.75 2.27
CA ILE A 261 -7.15 -6.75 2.46
C ILE A 261 -7.43 -7.00 3.94
N VAL A 262 -6.38 -7.19 4.76
CA VAL A 262 -6.52 -7.42 6.19
C VAL A 262 -7.19 -6.24 6.88
N GLN A 263 -6.78 -5.01 6.53
CA GLN A 263 -7.37 -3.80 7.09
C GLN A 263 -8.84 -3.65 6.66
N SER A 264 -9.14 -3.79 5.37
CA SER A 264 -10.51 -3.62 4.83
C SER A 264 -11.49 -4.68 5.33
N LEU A 265 -11.00 -5.86 5.74
CA LEU A 265 -11.78 -6.90 6.40
C LEU A 265 -11.71 -6.84 7.94
N ASN A 266 -11.27 -5.71 8.52
CA ASN A 266 -11.21 -5.49 9.96
C ASN A 266 -10.46 -6.61 10.73
N ASN A 267 -9.35 -7.09 10.17
CA ASN A 267 -8.54 -8.19 10.69
C ASN A 267 -9.24 -9.57 10.74
N ASP A 268 -10.43 -9.71 10.15
CA ASP A 268 -11.17 -10.97 10.08
C ASP A 268 -10.76 -11.77 8.83
N VAL A 269 -9.55 -12.33 8.90
CA VAL A 269 -8.98 -13.17 7.85
C VAL A 269 -8.60 -14.56 8.39
N PRO A 270 -8.67 -15.62 7.57
CA PRO A 270 -8.21 -16.95 7.98
C PRO A 270 -6.67 -17.04 7.98
N MET A 271 -6.12 -18.16 8.47
CA MET A 271 -4.67 -18.46 8.39
C MET A 271 -3.75 -17.47 9.12
N LYS A 272 -4.21 -16.92 10.26
CA LYS A 272 -3.43 -15.93 11.04
C LYS A 272 -2.05 -16.42 11.48
N ARG A 273 -1.86 -17.72 11.68
CA ARG A 273 -0.55 -18.29 12.05
C ARG A 273 0.41 -18.27 10.87
N GLU A 274 -0.06 -18.67 9.69
CA GLU A 274 0.71 -18.65 8.45
C GLU A 274 1.02 -17.20 8.06
N LEU A 275 0.05 -16.30 8.20
CA LEU A 275 0.24 -14.86 7.98
C LEU A 275 1.38 -14.29 8.82
N ALA A 276 1.41 -14.58 10.13
CA ALA A 276 2.51 -14.18 11.02
C ALA A 276 3.85 -14.82 10.64
N THR A 277 3.82 -16.09 10.24
CA THR A 277 5.03 -16.84 9.86
C THR A 277 5.69 -16.23 8.63
N THR A 278 4.89 -15.96 7.60
CA THR A 278 5.33 -15.33 6.35
C THR A 278 5.80 -13.90 6.59
N LEU A 279 5.10 -13.11 7.40
CA LEU A 279 5.49 -11.74 7.75
C LEU A 279 6.94 -11.65 8.24
N PHE A 280 7.35 -12.59 9.09
CA PHE A 280 8.73 -12.67 9.58
C PHE A 280 9.72 -13.28 8.59
N ALA A 281 9.26 -14.10 7.66
CA ALA A 281 10.08 -14.74 6.63
C ALA A 281 10.47 -13.75 5.52
N VAL A 282 9.61 -12.79 5.20
CA VAL A 282 9.83 -11.80 4.13
C VAL A 282 10.49 -10.52 4.62
N LYS A 283 10.74 -10.37 5.93
CA LYS A 283 11.28 -9.15 6.54
C LYS A 283 12.44 -8.53 5.75
N ASP A 284 13.43 -9.35 5.40
CA ASP A 284 14.69 -8.89 4.80
C ASP A 284 14.68 -8.93 3.25
N VAL A 285 13.51 -9.15 2.65
CA VAL A 285 13.28 -8.97 1.21
C VAL A 285 13.04 -7.47 0.94
N ASP A 286 13.27 -7.02 -0.29
CA ASP A 286 12.91 -5.66 -0.68
C ASP A 286 11.38 -5.52 -0.81
N TYR A 287 10.86 -4.34 -0.52
CA TYR A 287 9.49 -3.95 -0.89
C TYR A 287 9.32 -4.16 -2.41
N PRO A 288 8.18 -4.70 -2.91
CA PRO A 288 6.86 -4.80 -2.28
C PRO A 288 6.60 -6.03 -1.39
N VAL A 289 7.51 -6.99 -1.32
CA VAL A 289 7.31 -8.21 -0.51
C VAL A 289 7.76 -7.99 0.93
N GLY A 290 8.93 -7.39 1.12
CA GLY A 290 9.51 -7.20 2.46
C GLY A 290 9.21 -5.85 3.09
N TRP A 291 9.80 -5.62 4.27
CA TRP A 291 9.45 -4.49 5.13
C TRP A 291 10.19 -3.21 4.79
N TYR A 292 11.30 -3.32 4.07
CA TYR A 292 12.21 -2.22 3.79
C TYR A 292 12.16 -1.88 2.31
N GLU A 293 12.27 -0.60 2.00
CA GLU A 293 12.42 -0.11 0.64
C GLU A 293 13.89 0.23 0.41
N HIS A 294 14.54 -0.52 -0.46
CA HIS A 294 15.98 -0.45 -0.74
C HIS A 294 16.84 -0.52 0.54
N GLY A 295 16.41 -1.35 1.50
CA GLY A 295 17.05 -1.52 2.80
C GLY A 295 16.78 -0.39 3.80
N VAL A 296 15.87 0.55 3.49
CA VAL A 296 15.51 1.68 4.34
C VAL A 296 14.11 1.50 4.92
N GLN A 297 13.92 1.93 6.17
CA GLN A 297 12.59 1.96 6.81
C GLN A 297 11.78 3.15 6.29
N THR A 298 10.48 2.96 6.15
CA THR A 298 9.52 4.02 5.81
C THR A 298 8.34 3.97 6.78
N ASN A 299 7.66 5.11 7.00
CA ASN A 299 6.44 5.11 7.80
C ASN A 299 5.34 4.25 7.14
N HIS A 300 5.24 4.30 5.81
CA HIS A 300 4.31 3.50 5.01
C HIS A 300 4.45 2.01 5.35
N ASN A 301 5.64 1.44 5.16
CA ASN A 301 5.85 0.01 5.36
C ASN A 301 5.75 -0.38 6.85
N ASN A 302 6.18 0.50 7.76
CA ASN A 302 5.98 0.27 9.18
C ASN A 302 4.49 0.18 9.54
N MET A 303 3.64 0.99 8.92
CA MET A 303 2.19 0.96 9.11
C MET A 303 1.57 -0.35 8.60
N ASP A 304 1.98 -0.80 7.41
CA ASP A 304 1.54 -2.09 6.84
C ASP A 304 1.92 -3.25 7.78
N VAL A 305 3.18 -3.29 8.22
CA VAL A 305 3.70 -4.35 9.08
C VAL A 305 2.99 -4.39 10.43
N ILE A 306 2.77 -3.25 11.11
CA ILE A 306 2.12 -3.27 12.43
C ILE A 306 0.66 -3.70 12.38
N VAL A 307 -0.03 -3.44 11.27
CA VAL A 307 -1.40 -3.93 11.10
C VAL A 307 -1.41 -5.44 10.95
N LEU A 308 -0.51 -6.01 10.15
CA LEU A 308 -0.39 -7.46 10.01
C LEU A 308 0.06 -8.13 11.33
N MET A 309 0.96 -7.50 12.08
CA MET A 309 1.34 -7.96 13.43
C MET A 309 0.14 -7.96 14.39
N GLY A 310 -0.63 -6.87 14.41
CA GLY A 310 -1.83 -6.77 15.26
C GLY A 310 -2.89 -7.80 14.88
N ALA A 311 -3.15 -7.97 13.58
CA ALA A 311 -4.16 -8.91 13.07
C ALA A 311 -3.85 -10.37 13.41
N SER A 312 -2.57 -10.73 13.49
CA SER A 312 -2.09 -12.09 13.76
C SER A 312 -1.60 -12.33 15.19
N TRP A 313 -1.55 -11.30 16.05
CA TRP A 313 -0.99 -11.35 17.40
C TRP A 313 -1.46 -12.53 18.25
N SER A 314 -2.76 -12.83 18.23
CA SER A 314 -3.35 -13.92 19.03
C SER A 314 -3.02 -15.32 18.51
N ALA A 315 -2.55 -15.43 17.26
CA ALA A 315 -2.13 -16.69 16.65
C ALA A 315 -0.61 -16.90 16.67
N MET A 316 0.16 -15.86 17.01
CA MET A 316 1.61 -15.92 17.14
C MET A 316 2.06 -16.81 18.29
N THR A 317 3.20 -17.49 18.11
CA THR A 317 3.93 -18.16 19.18
C THR A 317 4.52 -17.15 20.18
N PRO A 318 4.88 -17.56 21.41
CA PRO A 318 5.57 -16.69 22.36
C PRO A 318 6.86 -16.06 21.80
N GLU A 319 7.61 -16.82 21.01
CA GLU A 319 8.82 -16.35 20.33
C GLU A 319 8.52 -15.28 19.28
N GLN A 320 7.47 -15.48 18.47
CA GLN A 320 7.00 -14.49 17.50
C GLN A 320 6.49 -13.23 18.20
N GLN A 321 5.70 -13.36 19.28
CA GLN A 321 5.25 -12.20 20.06
C GLN A 321 6.44 -11.44 20.66
N LYS A 322 7.45 -12.14 21.19
CA LYS A 322 8.68 -11.51 21.68
C LYS A 322 9.40 -10.76 20.55
N ARG A 323 9.51 -11.35 19.36
CA ARG A 323 10.11 -10.70 18.19
C ARG A 323 9.29 -9.46 17.79
N THR A 324 7.97 -9.57 17.65
CA THR A 324 7.06 -8.45 17.37
C THR A 324 7.30 -7.27 18.31
N LYS A 325 7.44 -7.51 19.62
CA LYS A 325 7.73 -6.43 20.58
C LYS A 325 9.03 -5.71 20.27
N THR A 326 10.09 -6.46 19.94
CA THR A 326 11.39 -5.90 19.56
C THR A 326 11.30 -5.09 18.27
N GLU A 327 10.61 -5.61 17.25
CA GLU A 327 10.47 -4.95 15.95
C GLU A 327 9.64 -3.66 16.07
N ILE A 328 8.50 -3.68 16.77
CA ILE A 328 7.68 -2.48 16.99
C ILE A 328 8.48 -1.42 17.78
N ALA A 329 9.25 -1.82 18.79
CA ALA A 329 10.11 -0.88 19.52
C ALA A 329 11.17 -0.24 18.60
N SER A 330 11.74 -1.01 17.67
CA SER A 330 12.69 -0.50 16.68
C SER A 330 12.04 0.47 15.69
N MET A 331 10.85 0.13 15.18
CA MET A 331 10.08 0.99 14.26
C MET A 331 9.65 2.29 14.95
N LEU A 332 9.20 2.20 16.22
CA LEU A 332 8.86 3.37 17.04
C LEU A 332 10.07 4.27 17.25
N HIS A 333 11.22 3.69 17.61
CA HIS A 333 12.45 4.45 17.78
C HIS A 333 12.83 5.20 16.50
N TRP A 334 12.90 4.49 15.37
CA TRP A 334 13.20 5.08 14.07
C TRP A 334 12.20 6.18 13.68
N CYS A 335 10.89 5.93 13.85
CA CYS A 335 9.86 6.91 13.55
C CYS A 335 10.05 8.20 14.37
N LEU A 336 10.38 8.08 15.66
CA LEU A 336 10.58 9.23 16.54
C LEU A 336 11.91 9.98 16.34
N THR A 337 12.97 9.31 15.87
CA THR A 337 14.31 9.92 15.77
C THR A 337 14.73 10.27 14.35
N GLU A 338 14.27 9.53 13.36
CA GLU A 338 14.68 9.70 11.95
C GLU A 338 13.57 10.32 11.09
N SER A 339 12.29 10.07 11.43
CA SER A 339 11.16 10.52 10.63
C SER A 339 10.44 11.75 11.20
N LEU A 340 9.97 11.71 12.44
CA LEU A 340 9.25 12.82 13.07
C LEU A 340 10.15 14.05 13.20
N GLN A 341 9.74 15.15 12.58
CA GLN A 341 10.46 16.41 12.56
C GLN A 341 10.09 17.31 13.75
N PRO A 342 10.92 18.33 14.06
CA PRO A 342 10.66 19.25 15.17
C PRO A 342 9.32 19.99 15.10
N ASP A 343 8.88 20.33 13.89
CA ASP A 343 7.62 21.06 13.61
C ASP A 343 6.36 20.19 13.68
N GLY A 344 6.53 18.87 13.80
CA GLY A 344 5.43 17.91 13.83
C GLY A 344 5.21 17.17 12.52
N SER A 345 5.87 17.57 11.43
CA SER A 345 5.82 16.86 10.16
C SER A 345 6.56 15.52 10.21
N PHE A 346 6.31 14.62 9.27
CA PHE A 346 7.16 13.46 9.02
C PHE A 346 8.04 13.64 7.79
N LYS A 347 9.29 13.18 7.90
CA LYS A 347 10.21 13.13 6.77
C LYS A 347 9.69 12.15 5.73
N GLY A 348 9.52 12.64 4.51
CA GLY A 348 9.14 11.80 3.39
C GLY A 348 10.17 10.78 2.96
N ALA A 349 9.68 9.67 2.41
CA ALA A 349 10.50 8.79 1.60
C ALA A 349 10.96 9.55 0.34
N GLY A 350 12.14 9.23 -0.20
CA GLY A 350 12.75 10.01 -1.29
C GLY A 350 11.86 10.19 -2.54
N ASP A 351 10.91 9.27 -2.74
CA ASP A 351 9.95 9.25 -3.84
C ASP A 351 8.48 9.34 -3.34
N ALA A 352 8.23 9.89 -2.13
CA ALA A 352 6.89 10.01 -1.55
C ALA A 352 5.91 10.78 -2.45
N ASP A 353 4.62 10.41 -2.38
CA ASP A 353 3.56 10.99 -3.20
C ASP A 353 3.18 12.41 -2.77
N SER A 354 3.07 12.66 -1.46
CA SER A 354 2.90 14.01 -0.92
C SER A 354 3.33 14.15 0.53
N ILE A 355 3.48 15.40 1.00
CA ILE A 355 3.67 15.70 2.43
C ILE A 355 2.46 15.23 3.23
N GLU A 356 1.26 15.44 2.71
CA GLU A 356 0.03 14.98 3.33
C GLU A 356 0.01 13.46 3.55
N GLU A 357 0.43 12.68 2.56
CA GLU A 357 0.44 11.23 2.66
C GLU A 357 1.54 10.71 3.62
N ASP A 358 2.74 11.30 3.57
CA ASP A 358 3.82 10.99 4.51
C ASP A 358 3.41 11.25 5.96
N GLU A 359 2.70 12.36 6.18
CA GLU A 359 2.13 12.71 7.47
C GLU A 359 1.12 11.65 7.92
N HIS A 360 0.27 11.17 7.01
CA HIS A 360 -0.70 10.14 7.30
C HIS A 360 -0.07 8.85 7.80
N PHE A 361 0.94 8.34 7.10
CA PHE A 361 1.59 7.09 7.50
C PHE A 361 2.30 7.23 8.84
N GLY A 362 3.00 8.34 9.07
CA GLY A 362 3.70 8.59 10.33
C GLY A 362 2.75 8.71 11.52
N ALA A 363 1.73 9.57 11.39
CA ALA A 363 0.72 9.79 12.42
C ALA A 363 -0.05 8.50 12.75
N ASN A 364 -0.51 7.78 11.72
CA ASN A 364 -1.31 6.57 11.90
C ASN A 364 -0.50 5.40 12.43
N PHE A 365 0.77 5.27 12.04
CA PHE A 365 1.66 4.30 12.66
C PHE A 365 1.71 4.51 14.18
N LEU A 366 2.00 5.73 14.64
CA LEU A 366 2.07 6.06 16.08
C LEU A 366 0.73 5.81 16.79
N ALA A 367 -0.39 6.21 16.19
CA ALA A 367 -1.71 6.00 16.76
C ALA A 367 -2.04 4.49 16.89
N ARG A 368 -1.79 3.70 15.83
CA ARG A 368 -2.17 2.28 15.76
C ARG A 368 -1.34 1.38 16.68
N ILE A 369 -0.07 1.69 16.92
CA ILE A 369 0.73 0.96 17.93
C ILE A 369 0.37 1.37 19.37
N GLY A 370 -0.53 2.33 19.55
CA GLY A 370 -0.97 2.85 20.85
C GLY A 370 0.04 3.80 21.49
N TYR A 371 0.87 4.51 20.71
CA TYR A 371 1.82 5.48 21.25
C TYR A 371 1.09 6.55 22.08
N PHE A 372 0.03 7.13 21.51
CA PHE A 372 -0.81 8.14 22.17
C PHE A 372 -1.83 7.56 23.16
N ASN A 373 -2.33 6.34 22.93
CA ASN A 373 -3.37 5.71 23.75
C ASN A 373 -2.95 4.31 24.21
N LYS A 374 -2.72 4.16 25.53
CA LYS A 374 -2.32 2.88 26.16
C LYS A 374 -3.32 1.75 25.92
N THR A 375 -4.61 2.05 25.82
CA THR A 375 -5.66 1.03 25.65
C THR A 375 -5.59 0.32 24.29
N ARG A 376 -4.88 0.92 23.32
CA ARG A 376 -4.65 0.34 21.99
C ARG A 376 -3.40 -0.53 21.90
N ARG A 377 -2.55 -0.54 22.94
CA ARG A 377 -1.28 -1.29 22.94
C ARG A 377 -1.57 -2.78 23.11
N PHE A 378 -1.17 -3.59 22.14
CA PHE A 378 -1.17 -5.05 22.24
C PHE A 378 0.22 -5.62 22.55
N TRP A 379 1.28 -4.81 22.41
CA TRP A 379 2.66 -5.27 22.41
C TRP A 379 3.45 -4.88 23.67
N THR A 380 3.07 -3.79 24.37
CA THR A 380 3.81 -3.31 25.55
C THR A 380 2.90 -2.63 26.57
N ASP A 381 3.32 -2.67 27.84
CA ASP A 381 2.73 -1.91 28.95
C ASP A 381 3.52 -0.64 29.28
N GLN A 382 4.64 -0.39 28.58
CA GLN A 382 5.47 0.79 28.78
C GLN A 382 4.68 2.08 28.56
N ASP A 383 4.97 3.10 29.37
CA ASP A 383 4.47 4.46 29.19
C ASP A 383 5.42 5.30 28.34
N PHE A 384 4.85 6.25 27.59
CA PHE A 384 5.58 7.16 26.71
C PHE A 384 5.32 8.60 27.16
N PRO A 385 6.13 9.16 28.08
CA PRO A 385 5.90 10.50 28.64
C PRO A 385 5.84 11.60 27.58
N GLU A 386 6.60 11.44 26.49
CA GLU A 386 6.69 12.41 25.38
C GLU A 386 5.50 12.34 24.42
N ALA A 387 4.62 11.33 24.56
CA ALA A 387 3.58 11.06 23.56
C ALA A 387 2.60 12.23 23.40
N GLU A 388 2.20 12.88 24.49
CA GLU A 388 1.27 14.01 24.42
C GLU A 388 1.91 15.26 23.77
N ALA A 389 3.20 15.50 24.02
CA ALA A 389 3.92 16.59 23.38
C ALA A 389 4.06 16.36 21.87
N ASN A 390 4.37 15.13 21.46
CA ASN A 390 4.44 14.77 20.04
C ASN A 390 3.07 14.85 19.38
N ARG A 391 2.01 14.35 20.04
CA ARG A 391 0.63 14.41 19.55
C ARG A 391 0.22 15.84 19.23
N LYS A 392 0.49 16.79 20.13
CA LYS A 392 0.15 18.20 19.92
C LYS A 392 0.88 18.83 18.74
N ARG A 393 2.16 18.48 18.53
CA ARG A 393 2.94 18.99 17.39
C ARG A 393 2.41 18.44 16.06
N ILE A 394 2.18 17.13 15.99
CA ILE A 394 1.59 16.45 14.83
C ILE A 394 0.21 17.04 14.50
N VAL A 395 -0.69 17.13 15.48
CA VAL A 395 -2.01 17.73 15.30
C VAL A 395 -1.91 19.18 14.84
N GLY A 396 -1.01 19.98 15.44
CA GLY A 396 -0.81 21.37 15.03
C GLY A 396 -0.30 21.50 13.59
N PHE A 397 0.60 20.62 13.16
CA PHE A 397 1.05 20.56 11.77
C PHE A 397 -0.12 20.25 10.83
N ILE A 398 -0.85 19.18 11.11
CA ILE A 398 -2.01 18.74 10.30
C ILE A 398 -3.07 19.85 10.20
N GLU A 399 -3.47 20.44 11.32
CA GLU A 399 -4.49 21.50 11.35
C GLU A 399 -4.07 22.73 10.52
N SER A 400 -2.77 23.03 10.44
CA SER A 400 -2.27 24.15 9.65
C SER A 400 -2.21 23.90 8.13
N HIS A 401 -2.25 22.63 7.70
CA HIS A 401 -2.15 22.23 6.29
C HIS A 401 -3.41 21.54 5.74
N ILE A 402 -4.43 21.30 6.58
CA ILE A 402 -5.60 20.50 6.20
C ILE A 402 -6.34 21.00 4.95
N SER A 403 -6.31 22.30 4.65
CA SER A 403 -6.98 22.87 3.47
C SER A 403 -6.12 22.92 2.20
N THR A 404 -4.87 22.46 2.29
CA THR A 404 -3.85 22.59 1.22
C THR A 404 -3.05 21.32 1.02
N GLY A 405 -3.47 20.21 1.62
CA GLY A 405 -2.85 18.91 1.41
C GLY A 405 -3.08 18.45 -0.03
N ALA A 406 -2.10 17.72 -0.59
CA ALA A 406 -2.15 17.33 -1.99
C ALA A 406 -3.30 16.37 -2.36
N ALA A 407 -3.89 15.69 -1.37
CA ALA A 407 -5.10 14.88 -1.52
C ALA A 407 -6.36 15.61 -1.01
N GLY A 408 -6.34 16.94 -1.02
CA GLY A 408 -7.46 17.78 -0.60
C GLY A 408 -7.75 17.73 0.91
N GLY A 409 -6.80 17.28 1.73
CA GLY A 409 -6.97 17.20 3.19
C GLY A 409 -7.61 15.92 3.71
N ALA A 410 -7.89 14.94 2.84
CA ALA A 410 -8.57 13.71 3.25
C ALA A 410 -7.70 12.84 4.16
N TYR A 411 -6.42 12.69 3.83
CA TYR A 411 -5.44 11.95 4.63
C TYR A 411 -5.21 12.62 5.98
N TYR A 412 -5.08 13.95 5.99
CA TYR A 412 -5.01 14.75 7.22
C TYR A 412 -6.24 14.55 8.12
N THR A 413 -7.44 14.61 7.53
CA THR A 413 -8.69 14.38 8.26
C THR A 413 -8.74 12.97 8.85
N SER A 414 -8.36 11.96 8.07
CA SER A 414 -8.27 10.57 8.55
C SER A 414 -7.29 10.44 9.71
N SER A 415 -6.14 11.12 9.65
CA SER A 415 -5.11 11.06 10.70
C SER A 415 -5.60 11.68 12.01
N LEU A 416 -6.29 12.82 11.95
CA LEU A 416 -6.89 13.44 13.14
C LEU A 416 -7.91 12.51 13.81
N GLN A 417 -8.74 11.83 13.01
CA GLN A 417 -9.71 10.85 13.51
C GLN A 417 -9.01 9.66 14.17
N GLU A 418 -7.92 9.17 13.58
CA GLU A 418 -7.16 8.03 14.08
C GLU A 418 -6.39 8.35 15.37
N ILE A 419 -5.80 9.54 15.47
CA ILE A 419 -5.15 10.06 16.68
C ILE A 419 -6.14 10.24 17.82
N ALA A 420 -7.40 10.58 17.52
CA ALA A 420 -8.44 10.80 18.53
C ALA A 420 -8.99 9.50 19.16
N LYS A 421 -8.74 8.34 18.54
CA LYS A 421 -9.10 7.00 19.06
C LYS A 421 -8.09 6.52 20.10
#